data_AF-A0A3M1E3E0-F1
#
_entry.id   AF-A0A3M1E3E0-F1
#
_cell.length_a   1.000
_cell.length_b   1.000
_cell.length_c   1.000
_cell.angle_alpha   90.00
_cell.angle_beta   90.00
_cell.angle_gamma   90.00
#
_symmetry.space_group_name_H-M   'P 1'
#
loop_
_entity.id
_entity.type
_entity.pdbx_description
1 polymer ?
#
loop_
_entity_poly.entity_id
_entity_poly.type
_entity_poly.pdbx_seq_one_letter_code
_entity_poly.pdbx_strand_id
1 'polypeptide(L)'
;YAEFYFFCSQYDRVAGACAVLLRSSDPAWASLTWVAADGTPTALPEAVGGRKRMPHPAALRLVWPTTVRAYTQAFGDRQQTYYEASYDPVSRQYWLHGGHEGVDLQAAEGSPVLSCLRGRVSYGPSGTAYGKYLRVISEVPGVGQVTLLYAHLREILVPDGATVRAGEVIGLAGRTGQTTGPHLHLGMKIAGLDLRPTCGYLNARPYLEPVRGSPREPYERTYVLLPPQADRAWAEAVVAATWETRRFTVGGSADDAGIGDLPVRRVIAVNPGGWLGDLTDFFARYYPGVALIPVEAPDPETLASILRTLPLPVLPPSPPPTQGLPRIQYGRTYVLLPPRTGVAWARAVVAATWDARRFTLGGSADDAGIGDLEFRRVLAINPAEWGGNLQAFFERFYPGVVYIPVEAATPEELEDRLRAWV
;
A
#
# COMPACT_ATOMS: atom_id res chain seq x y z
N TYR A 1 -13.94 8.39 -10.68
CA TYR A 1 -13.61 9.83 -10.84
C TYR A 1 -13.74 10.57 -9.51
N ALA A 2 -14.85 10.44 -8.76
CA ALA A 2 -15.01 11.01 -7.42
C ALA A 2 -13.97 10.49 -6.40
N GLU A 3 -13.79 9.17 -6.28
CA GLU A 3 -12.75 8.58 -5.40
C GLU A 3 -11.33 9.05 -5.79
N PHE A 4 -11.04 9.20 -7.09
CA PHE A 4 -9.78 9.75 -7.58
C PHE A 4 -9.59 11.23 -7.24
N TYR A 5 -10.62 12.07 -7.42
CA TYR A 5 -10.60 13.49 -7.05
C TYR A 5 -10.47 13.67 -5.54
N PHE A 6 -11.10 12.79 -4.75
CA PHE A 6 -11.07 12.85 -3.30
C PHE A 6 -9.76 12.30 -2.72
N PHE A 7 -9.26 11.19 -3.26
CA PHE A 7 -7.91 10.71 -2.97
C PHE A 7 -6.88 11.79 -3.33
N CYS A 8 -7.04 12.46 -4.46
CA CYS A 8 -6.16 13.55 -4.84
C CYS A 8 -6.37 14.83 -3.98
N SER A 9 -7.55 15.12 -3.43
CA SER A 9 -7.75 16.27 -2.52
C SER A 9 -7.27 15.99 -1.09
N GLN A 10 -7.22 14.72 -0.69
CA GLN A 10 -6.70 14.24 0.59
C GLN A 10 -5.19 13.95 0.56
N TYR A 11 -4.63 13.51 -0.56
CA TYR A 11 -3.20 13.20 -0.74
C TYR A 11 -2.44 14.26 -1.55
N ASP A 12 -2.85 15.52 -1.47
CA ASP A 12 -2.16 16.66 -2.12
C ASP A 12 -2.03 16.60 -3.66
N ARG A 13 -2.70 15.68 -4.37
CA ARG A 13 -2.57 15.52 -5.84
C ARG A 13 -3.57 16.30 -6.70
N VAL A 14 -4.74 16.74 -6.22
CA VAL A 14 -5.62 17.64 -7.01
C VAL A 14 -5.06 19.04 -6.94
N ALA A 15 -4.72 19.50 -5.74
CA ALA A 15 -3.99 20.76 -5.56
C ALA A 15 -2.61 20.68 -6.22
N GLY A 16 -1.96 19.51 -6.23
CA GLY A 16 -0.72 19.25 -6.98
C GLY A 16 -0.88 19.31 -8.50
N ALA A 17 -1.94 18.72 -9.07
CA ALA A 17 -2.25 18.82 -10.50
C ALA A 17 -2.58 20.27 -10.91
N CYS A 18 -3.32 21.00 -10.07
CA CYS A 18 -3.52 22.44 -10.22
C CYS A 18 -2.22 23.23 -9.99
N ALA A 19 -1.35 22.81 -9.06
CA ALA A 19 -0.06 23.45 -8.80
C ALA A 19 1.01 23.15 -9.85
N VAL A 20 0.90 22.05 -10.60
CA VAL A 20 1.71 21.78 -11.81
C VAL A 20 1.27 22.69 -12.94
N LEU A 21 -0.04 22.88 -13.14
CA LEU A 21 -0.58 23.88 -14.06
C LEU A 21 -0.15 25.31 -13.67
N LEU A 22 -0.10 25.63 -12.37
CA LEU A 22 0.29 26.95 -11.85
C LEU A 22 1.81 27.16 -11.66
N ARG A 23 2.63 26.10 -11.70
CA ARG A 23 4.10 26.16 -11.75
C ARG A 23 4.66 25.95 -13.16
N SER A 24 3.78 25.72 -14.13
CA SER A 24 4.15 25.66 -15.53
C SER A 24 4.80 26.98 -15.94
N SER A 25 5.94 26.93 -16.63
CA SER A 25 6.57 28.11 -17.24
C SER A 25 5.87 28.53 -18.54
N ASP A 26 4.80 27.83 -18.93
CA ASP A 26 3.95 28.18 -20.06
C ASP A 26 3.10 29.43 -19.73
N PRO A 27 3.27 30.55 -20.46
CA PRO A 27 2.59 31.82 -20.19
C PRO A 27 1.06 31.75 -20.26
N ALA A 28 0.49 30.73 -20.91
CA ALA A 28 -0.96 30.58 -21.06
C ALA A 28 -1.71 30.41 -19.73
N TRP A 29 -1.02 30.03 -18.65
CA TRP A 29 -1.62 29.69 -17.35
C TRP A 29 -1.48 30.79 -16.28
N ALA A 30 -0.81 31.90 -16.58
CA ALA A 30 -0.47 32.96 -15.62
C ALA A 30 -1.67 33.78 -15.10
N SER A 31 -2.82 33.73 -15.77
CA SER A 31 -4.03 34.50 -15.44
C SER A 31 -5.02 33.77 -14.51
N LEU A 32 -4.72 32.54 -14.10
CA LEU A 32 -5.61 31.73 -13.27
C LEU A 32 -5.48 32.08 -11.78
N THR A 33 -6.15 33.16 -11.37
CA THR A 33 -6.37 33.51 -9.96
C THR A 33 -7.76 33.10 -9.49
N TRP A 34 -7.86 32.47 -8.32
CA TRP A 34 -9.14 32.32 -7.60
C TRP A 34 -9.39 33.55 -6.75
N VAL A 35 -10.61 34.06 -6.84
CA VAL A 35 -11.10 35.22 -6.10
C VAL A 35 -11.84 34.71 -4.87
N ALA A 36 -11.44 35.15 -3.68
CA ALA A 36 -12.16 34.87 -2.44
C ALA A 36 -13.58 35.49 -2.49
N ALA A 37 -14.48 35.08 -1.60
CA ALA A 37 -15.86 35.57 -1.58
C ALA A 37 -15.99 37.10 -1.42
N ASP A 38 -14.92 37.77 -0.99
CA ASP A 38 -14.79 39.22 -0.83
C ASP A 38 -14.12 39.94 -2.01
N GLY A 39 -13.80 39.23 -3.10
CA GLY A 39 -13.15 39.82 -4.27
C GLY A 39 -11.62 39.76 -4.26
N THR A 40 -10.99 39.20 -3.22
CA THR A 40 -9.53 39.21 -3.08
C THR A 40 -8.86 38.06 -3.85
N PRO A 41 -7.88 38.32 -4.74
CA PRO A 41 -7.11 37.25 -5.37
C PRO A 41 -6.27 36.51 -4.32
N THR A 42 -6.37 35.17 -4.25
CA THR A 42 -5.54 34.37 -3.33
C THR A 42 -4.43 33.66 -4.09
N ALA A 43 -3.18 33.80 -3.63
CA ALA A 43 -2.06 33.01 -4.13
C ALA A 43 -2.22 31.55 -3.65
N LEU A 44 -2.78 30.69 -4.50
CA LEU A 44 -3.05 29.28 -4.24
C LEU A 44 -1.85 28.50 -3.64
N PRO A 45 -0.58 28.74 -4.04
CA PRO A 45 0.57 28.02 -3.51
C PRO A 45 0.78 28.21 -2.00
N GLU A 46 0.57 29.42 -1.46
CA GLU A 46 0.74 29.70 -0.04
C GLU A 46 -0.40 29.10 0.80
N ALA A 47 -1.64 29.24 0.31
CA ALA A 47 -2.82 28.65 0.95
C ALA A 47 -2.82 27.12 0.96
N VAL A 48 -2.20 26.49 -0.04
CA VAL A 48 -1.97 25.03 -0.09
C VAL A 48 -0.77 24.64 0.77
N GLY A 49 0.34 25.39 0.70
CA GLY A 49 1.56 25.13 1.46
C GLY A 49 1.40 25.24 2.98
N GLY A 50 0.46 26.06 3.46
CA GLY A 50 0.15 26.22 4.88
C GLY A 50 -0.81 25.17 5.46
N ARG A 51 -1.35 24.23 4.67
CA ARG A 51 -2.28 23.21 5.18
C ARG A 51 -1.53 22.13 5.96
N LYS A 52 -2.13 21.68 7.07
CA LYS A 52 -1.66 20.49 7.78
C LYS A 52 -1.79 19.29 6.84
N ARG A 53 -0.69 18.60 6.58
CA ARG A 53 -0.67 17.40 5.73
C ARG A 53 -1.42 16.25 6.41
N MET A 54 -2.08 15.42 5.61
CA MET A 54 -2.64 14.17 6.08
C MET A 54 -1.53 13.29 6.69
N PRO A 55 -1.79 12.55 7.78
CA PRO A 55 -0.83 11.60 8.29
C PRO A 55 -0.50 10.55 7.25
N HIS A 56 0.78 10.18 7.18
CA HIS A 56 1.19 9.02 6.41
C HIS A 56 0.45 7.77 6.92
N PRO A 57 -0.02 6.85 6.06
CA PRO A 57 -0.69 5.61 6.49
C PRO A 57 0.09 4.74 7.48
N ALA A 58 1.43 4.87 7.53
CA ALA A 58 2.26 4.21 8.54
C ALA A 58 2.13 4.82 9.95
N ALA A 59 1.74 6.08 10.07
CA ALA A 59 1.57 6.78 11.35
C ALA A 59 0.17 6.56 11.98
N LEU A 60 -0.77 5.99 11.23
CA LEU A 60 -2.12 5.71 11.68
C LEU A 60 -2.63 4.42 11.04
N ARG A 61 -2.86 3.38 11.86
CA ARG A 61 -3.40 2.11 11.38
C ARG A 61 -4.73 1.82 12.06
N LEU A 62 -5.77 1.62 11.27
CA LEU A 62 -7.10 1.26 11.72
C LEU A 62 -7.26 -0.26 11.68
N VAL A 63 -7.80 -0.84 12.76
CA VAL A 63 -8.30 -2.22 12.72
C VAL A 63 -9.54 -2.26 11.81
N TRP A 64 -9.64 -3.29 10.98
CA TRP A 64 -10.82 -3.50 10.15
C TRP A 64 -12.06 -3.79 11.03
N PRO A 65 -13.16 -3.03 10.90
CA PRO A 65 -14.23 -3.03 11.92
C PRO A 65 -15.37 -4.04 11.69
N THR A 66 -15.40 -4.76 10.56
CA THR A 66 -16.48 -5.72 10.26
C THR A 66 -15.96 -7.14 10.07
N THR A 67 -16.84 -8.13 10.11
CA THR A 67 -16.46 -9.55 9.89
C THR A 67 -16.12 -9.86 8.43
N VAL A 68 -16.55 -9.01 7.48
CA VAL A 68 -16.30 -9.16 6.04
C VAL A 68 -15.45 -7.99 5.55
N ARG A 69 -14.32 -8.30 4.92
CA ARG A 69 -13.43 -7.29 4.33
C ARG A 69 -13.88 -6.86 2.94
N ALA A 70 -14.97 -6.11 2.86
CA ALA A 70 -15.48 -5.58 1.60
C ALA A 70 -16.10 -4.19 1.78
N TYR A 71 -15.92 -3.34 0.79
CA TYR A 71 -16.59 -2.05 0.68
C TYR A 71 -17.88 -2.20 -0.13
N THR A 72 -18.95 -1.57 0.32
CA THR A 72 -20.21 -1.47 -0.42
C THR A 72 -20.40 -0.09 -1.05
N GLN A 73 -19.72 0.93 -0.54
CA GLN A 73 -19.70 2.28 -1.12
C GLN A 73 -18.41 3.00 -0.75
N ALA A 74 -17.78 3.65 -1.73
CA ALA A 74 -16.54 4.40 -1.51
C ALA A 74 -16.81 5.79 -0.92
N PHE A 75 -15.76 6.40 -0.40
CA PHE A 75 -15.79 7.79 0.03
C PHE A 75 -16.00 8.73 -1.16
N GLY A 76 -16.87 9.73 -1.00
CA GLY A 76 -17.21 10.73 -2.03
C GLY A 76 -18.15 10.22 -3.13
N ASP A 77 -18.59 8.97 -3.08
CA ASP A 77 -19.54 8.42 -4.05
C ASP A 77 -20.91 9.11 -3.99
N ARG A 78 -21.65 9.03 -5.10
CA ARG A 78 -23.02 9.57 -5.26
C ARG A 78 -23.16 11.05 -4.87
N GLN A 79 -22.17 11.85 -5.26
CA GLN A 79 -22.06 13.28 -4.93
C GLN A 79 -23.37 14.06 -5.11
N GLN A 80 -24.03 13.92 -6.26
CA GLN A 80 -25.28 14.62 -6.55
C GLN A 80 -26.40 14.23 -5.57
N THR A 81 -26.56 12.94 -5.28
CA THR A 81 -27.57 12.42 -4.35
C THR A 81 -27.35 12.97 -2.95
N TYR A 82 -26.11 12.98 -2.46
CA TYR A 82 -25.79 13.52 -1.13
C TYR A 82 -25.92 15.03 -1.07
N TYR A 83 -25.56 15.73 -2.16
CA TYR A 83 -25.80 17.16 -2.28
C TYR A 83 -27.28 17.46 -2.13
N GLU A 84 -28.14 16.88 -2.96
CA GLU A 84 -29.60 17.07 -2.89
C GLU A 84 -30.19 16.69 -1.52
N ALA A 85 -29.75 15.58 -0.93
CA ALA A 85 -30.20 15.13 0.39
C ALA A 85 -29.74 16.04 1.55
N SER A 86 -28.74 16.88 1.34
CA SER A 86 -28.17 17.78 2.35
C SER A 86 -28.76 19.19 2.35
N TYR A 87 -29.93 19.41 1.74
CA TYR A 87 -30.58 20.71 1.74
C TYR A 87 -31.29 21.03 3.08
N ASP A 88 -31.01 22.19 3.69
CA ASP A 88 -31.74 22.69 4.86
C ASP A 88 -32.72 23.75 4.39
N PRO A 89 -34.03 23.52 4.54
CA PRO A 89 -35.02 24.53 4.20
C PRO A 89 -34.94 25.79 5.08
N VAL A 90 -34.37 25.69 6.30
CA VAL A 90 -34.25 26.80 7.25
C VAL A 90 -33.12 27.74 6.83
N SER A 91 -31.88 27.24 6.71
CA SER A 91 -30.73 28.03 6.28
C SER A 91 -30.64 28.23 4.76
N ARG A 92 -31.44 27.49 3.97
CA ARG A 92 -31.42 27.48 2.49
C ARG A 92 -30.05 27.15 1.91
N GLN A 93 -29.33 26.27 2.58
CA GLN A 93 -27.98 25.87 2.20
C GLN A 93 -27.90 24.35 2.05
N TYR A 94 -26.92 23.92 1.26
CA TYR A 94 -26.47 22.54 1.19
C TYR A 94 -25.19 22.42 2.00
N TRP A 95 -25.02 21.36 2.80
CA TRP A 95 -23.77 21.15 3.58
C TRP A 95 -22.90 20.02 3.05
N LEU A 96 -23.39 19.14 2.17
CA LEU A 96 -22.58 18.08 1.58
C LEU A 96 -22.31 18.35 0.10
N HIS A 97 -21.13 18.87 -0.20
CA HIS A 97 -20.71 19.12 -1.58
C HIS A 97 -19.79 18.01 -2.11
N GLY A 98 -19.14 17.25 -1.24
CA GLY A 98 -18.14 16.25 -1.57
C GLY A 98 -18.64 14.82 -1.73
N GLY A 99 -19.94 14.58 -1.53
CA GLY A 99 -20.55 13.25 -1.61
C GLY A 99 -20.51 12.48 -0.30
N HIS A 100 -20.44 11.15 -0.40
CA HIS A 100 -20.44 10.25 0.74
C HIS A 100 -19.31 10.56 1.74
N GLU A 101 -19.66 10.91 2.97
CA GLU A 101 -18.73 11.43 3.99
C GLU A 101 -18.04 10.35 4.86
N GLY A 102 -17.97 9.13 4.34
CA GLY A 102 -17.36 7.98 4.99
C GLY A 102 -17.09 6.86 4.00
N VAL A 103 -16.81 5.67 4.50
CA VAL A 103 -16.80 4.43 3.70
C VAL A 103 -17.85 3.49 4.23
N ASP A 104 -18.57 2.83 3.33
CA ASP A 104 -19.54 1.81 3.73
C ASP A 104 -18.90 0.44 3.58
N LEU A 105 -18.97 -0.33 4.66
CA LEU A 105 -18.36 -1.65 4.78
C LEU A 105 -19.45 -2.70 4.87
N GLN A 106 -19.26 -3.79 4.13
CA GLN A 106 -20.19 -4.91 4.14
C GLN A 106 -20.29 -5.49 5.55
N ALA A 107 -21.50 -5.52 6.08
CA ALA A 107 -21.82 -6.11 7.37
C ALA A 107 -23.25 -6.62 7.35
N ALA A 108 -23.44 -7.91 7.66
CA ALA A 108 -24.77 -8.46 7.81
C ALA A 108 -25.43 -7.90 9.07
N GLU A 109 -26.75 -7.71 9.04
CA GLU A 109 -27.46 -7.25 10.23
C GLU A 109 -27.24 -8.20 11.41
N GLY A 110 -26.92 -7.64 12.57
CA GLY A 110 -26.57 -8.39 13.76
C GLY A 110 -25.13 -8.89 13.80
N SER A 111 -24.30 -8.70 12.76
CA SER A 111 -22.89 -9.07 12.83
C SER A 111 -22.12 -8.12 13.75
N PRO A 112 -21.07 -8.58 14.45
CA PRO A 112 -20.25 -7.72 15.30
C PRO A 112 -19.60 -6.56 14.53
N VAL A 113 -19.57 -5.38 15.16
CA VAL A 113 -18.79 -4.21 14.75
C VAL A 113 -17.70 -3.98 15.79
N LEU A 114 -16.46 -3.88 15.32
CA LEU A 114 -15.26 -3.72 16.14
C LEU A 114 -14.79 -2.26 16.14
N SER A 115 -14.22 -1.81 17.27
CA SER A 115 -13.53 -0.52 17.32
C SER A 115 -12.25 -0.57 16.50
N CYS A 116 -12.02 0.41 15.63
CA CYS A 116 -10.81 0.46 14.81
C CYS A 116 -9.58 0.92 15.61
N LEU A 117 -9.79 1.70 16.67
CA LEU A 117 -8.76 2.28 17.53
C LEU A 117 -9.14 2.13 19.00
N ARG A 118 -8.14 2.22 19.88
CA ARG A 118 -8.39 2.44 21.30
C ARG A 118 -8.85 3.88 21.50
N GLY A 119 -9.95 4.09 22.21
CA GLY A 119 -10.44 5.43 22.47
C GLY A 119 -11.63 5.49 23.42
N ARG A 120 -12.12 6.70 23.65
CA ARG A 120 -13.32 6.97 24.45
C ARG A 120 -14.55 6.98 23.55
N VAL A 121 -15.59 6.27 23.97
CA VAL A 121 -16.89 6.23 23.30
C VAL A 121 -17.68 7.52 23.56
N SER A 122 -18.33 8.03 22.52
CA SER A 122 -19.28 9.14 22.60
C SER A 122 -20.50 8.85 21.71
N TYR A 123 -21.69 8.80 22.29
CA TYR A 123 -22.91 8.50 21.55
C TYR A 123 -23.35 9.65 20.64
N GLY A 124 -23.92 9.29 19.50
CA GLY A 124 -24.59 10.22 18.61
C GLY A 124 -25.99 10.62 19.09
N PRO A 125 -26.48 11.84 18.79
CA PRO A 125 -27.90 12.16 18.89
C PRO A 125 -28.77 11.20 18.08
N SER A 126 -29.96 10.90 18.61
CA SER A 126 -31.00 10.13 17.94
C SER A 126 -31.67 10.91 16.80
N GLY A 127 -32.30 10.20 15.87
CA GLY A 127 -33.13 10.81 14.81
C GLY A 127 -32.34 11.41 13.64
N THR A 128 -31.02 11.22 13.60
CA THR A 128 -30.18 11.64 12.47
C THR A 128 -30.19 10.61 11.33
N ALA A 129 -29.72 11.02 10.14
CA ALA A 129 -29.58 10.11 8.99
C ALA A 129 -28.65 8.90 9.28
N TYR A 130 -27.69 9.04 10.19
CA TYR A 130 -26.83 7.94 10.64
C TYR A 130 -27.55 6.86 11.46
N GLY A 131 -28.80 7.12 11.90
CA GLY A 131 -29.53 6.21 12.76
C GLY A 131 -28.91 6.12 14.15
N LYS A 132 -28.73 4.89 14.64
CA LYS A 132 -28.01 4.63 15.90
C LYS A 132 -26.52 4.55 15.60
N TYR A 133 -25.75 5.40 16.25
CA TYR A 133 -24.33 5.49 16.00
C TYR A 133 -23.55 5.91 17.24
N LEU A 134 -22.27 5.61 17.25
CA LEU A 134 -21.32 6.08 18.26
C LEU A 134 -20.05 6.60 17.59
N ARG A 135 -19.27 7.35 18.34
CA ARG A 135 -17.92 7.79 17.97
C ARG A 135 -16.90 7.18 18.92
N VAL A 136 -15.73 6.84 18.40
CA VAL A 136 -14.54 6.50 19.19
C VAL A 136 -13.52 7.61 18.99
N ILE A 137 -13.21 8.32 20.07
CA ILE A 137 -12.28 9.46 20.11
C ILE A 137 -10.96 8.96 20.66
N SER A 138 -9.91 9.04 19.84
CA SER A 138 -8.60 8.44 20.12
C SER A 138 -7.51 9.50 20.02
N GLU A 139 -6.58 9.52 20.98
CA GLU A 139 -5.36 10.32 20.87
C GLU A 139 -4.25 9.44 20.26
N VAL A 140 -3.83 9.78 19.03
CA VAL A 140 -2.84 8.99 18.29
C VAL A 140 -1.49 9.72 18.26
N PRO A 141 -0.41 9.13 18.80
CA PRO A 141 0.92 9.74 18.80
C PRO A 141 1.37 10.15 17.39
N GLY A 142 1.87 11.39 17.26
CA GLY A 142 2.34 11.93 15.97
C GLY A 142 1.22 12.34 14.98
N VAL A 143 -0.05 12.09 15.31
CA VAL A 143 -1.21 12.42 14.48
C VAL A 143 -2.12 13.44 15.17
N GLY A 144 -2.36 13.25 16.46
CA GLY A 144 -3.31 14.00 17.28
C GLY A 144 -4.64 13.26 17.46
N GLN A 145 -5.69 14.00 17.76
CA GLN A 145 -7.02 13.43 18.00
C GLN A 145 -7.65 12.92 16.70
N VAL A 146 -8.00 11.64 16.68
CA VAL A 146 -8.72 10.95 15.62
C VAL A 146 -10.11 10.58 16.14
N THR A 147 -11.16 10.96 15.40
CA THR A 147 -12.54 10.58 15.70
C THR A 147 -13.05 9.65 14.62
N LEU A 148 -13.53 8.47 15.01
CA LEU A 148 -14.15 7.50 14.12
C LEU A 148 -15.62 7.35 14.46
N LEU A 149 -16.49 7.53 13.47
CA LEU A 149 -17.95 7.42 13.60
C LEU A 149 -18.40 6.06 13.04
N TYR A 150 -19.21 5.34 13.81
CA TYR A 150 -19.76 4.02 13.48
C TYR A 150 -21.28 4.11 13.43
N ALA A 151 -21.87 4.11 12.23
CA ALA A 151 -23.28 4.38 12.01
C ALA A 151 -24.09 3.20 11.48
N HIS A 152 -25.40 3.40 11.41
CA HIS A 152 -26.42 2.42 11.03
C HIS A 152 -26.49 1.20 11.95
N LEU A 153 -25.99 1.30 13.19
CA LEU A 153 -25.94 0.18 14.12
C LEU A 153 -27.35 -0.30 14.47
N ARG A 154 -27.52 -1.61 14.62
CA ARG A 154 -28.72 -2.19 15.24
C ARG A 154 -28.68 -1.94 16.74
N GLU A 155 -27.52 -2.13 17.35
CA GLU A 155 -27.32 -2.09 18.79
C GLU A 155 -25.93 -1.57 19.13
N ILE A 156 -25.82 -0.78 20.19
CA ILE A 156 -24.55 -0.35 20.78
C ILE A 156 -24.36 -1.19 22.04
N LEU A 157 -23.23 -1.86 22.15
CA LEU A 157 -22.95 -2.85 23.20
C LEU A 157 -22.05 -2.31 24.32
N VAL A 158 -21.51 -1.10 24.16
CA VAL A 158 -20.59 -0.46 25.12
C VAL A 158 -21.19 0.83 25.67
N PRO A 159 -21.06 1.14 26.97
CA PRO A 159 -21.63 2.37 27.55
C PRO A 159 -21.05 3.66 26.95
N ASP A 160 -21.83 4.74 26.98
CA ASP A 160 -21.33 6.07 26.66
C ASP A 160 -20.21 6.49 27.62
N GLY A 161 -19.16 7.14 27.10
CA GLY A 161 -17.98 7.51 27.88
C GLY A 161 -17.01 6.36 28.21
N ALA A 162 -17.33 5.10 27.87
CA ALA A 162 -16.44 3.96 28.09
C ALA A 162 -15.13 4.08 27.29
N THR A 163 -14.05 3.46 27.78
CA THR A 163 -12.81 3.30 27.01
C THR A 163 -12.76 1.91 26.41
N VAL A 164 -12.60 1.82 25.10
CA VAL A 164 -12.55 0.56 24.35
C VAL A 164 -11.16 0.34 23.76
N ARG A 165 -10.80 -0.91 23.51
CA ARG A 165 -9.57 -1.29 22.78
C ARG A 165 -9.83 -1.39 21.28
N ALA A 166 -8.77 -1.24 20.48
CA ALA A 166 -8.86 -1.60 19.08
C ALA A 166 -9.17 -3.11 18.94
N GLY A 167 -10.10 -3.46 18.07
CA GLY A 167 -10.61 -4.83 17.89
C GLY A 167 -11.69 -5.25 18.88
N GLU A 168 -12.06 -4.41 19.86
CA GLU A 168 -13.16 -4.71 20.80
C GLU A 168 -14.51 -4.58 20.12
N VAL A 169 -15.44 -5.50 20.39
CA VAL A 169 -16.83 -5.40 19.89
C VAL A 169 -17.54 -4.24 20.58
N ILE A 170 -17.98 -3.25 19.79
CA ILE A 170 -18.64 -2.03 20.28
C ILE A 170 -20.12 -1.96 19.94
N GLY A 171 -20.58 -2.79 19.01
CA GLY A 171 -21.96 -2.78 18.55
C GLY A 171 -22.25 -3.92 17.59
N LEU A 172 -23.49 -3.95 17.13
CA LEU A 172 -23.96 -4.86 16.08
C LEU A 172 -24.37 -4.03 14.85
N ALA A 173 -23.92 -4.47 13.68
CA ALA A 173 -24.30 -3.87 12.41
C ALA A 173 -25.81 -3.94 12.22
N GLY A 174 -26.37 -2.95 11.53
CA GLY A 174 -27.81 -2.85 11.35
C GLY A 174 -28.17 -2.06 10.12
N ARG A 175 -29.40 -1.52 10.15
CA ARG A 175 -29.98 -0.72 9.08
C ARG A 175 -30.75 0.50 9.63
N THR A 176 -30.32 1.03 10.76
CA THR A 176 -31.01 2.18 11.37
C THR A 176 -30.66 3.48 10.63
N GLY A 177 -31.58 4.45 10.62
CA GLY A 177 -31.39 5.72 9.89
C GLY A 177 -31.72 5.61 8.40
N GLN A 178 -31.08 6.44 7.58
CA GLN A 178 -31.26 6.47 6.13
C GLN A 178 -30.26 5.52 5.47
N THR A 179 -30.73 4.35 5.06
CA THR A 179 -29.90 3.31 4.43
C THR A 179 -30.73 2.44 3.50
N THR A 180 -30.10 1.90 2.45
CA THR A 180 -30.72 0.95 1.51
C THR A 180 -30.63 -0.51 1.97
N GLY A 181 -29.81 -0.82 2.97
CA GLY A 181 -29.65 -2.18 3.49
C GLY A 181 -28.57 -2.29 4.57
N PRO A 182 -28.44 -3.46 5.22
CA PRO A 182 -27.45 -3.64 6.28
C PRO A 182 -26.01 -3.40 5.82
N HIS A 183 -25.31 -2.51 6.52
CA HIS A 183 -23.89 -2.21 6.35
C HIS A 183 -23.37 -1.43 7.57
N LEU A 184 -22.06 -1.20 7.63
CA LEU A 184 -21.47 -0.23 8.56
C LEU A 184 -20.99 1.00 7.79
N HIS A 185 -21.51 2.17 8.13
CA HIS A 185 -20.93 3.44 7.69
C HIS A 185 -19.82 3.85 8.66
N LEU A 186 -18.60 4.01 8.16
CA LEU A 186 -17.43 4.44 8.91
C LEU A 186 -16.96 5.83 8.45
N GLY A 187 -17.20 6.84 9.28
CA GLY A 187 -16.68 8.20 9.09
C GLY A 187 -15.38 8.41 9.87
N MET A 188 -14.45 9.20 9.34
CA MET A 188 -13.19 9.54 10.02
C MET A 188 -12.92 11.05 10.01
N LYS A 189 -12.49 11.60 11.15
CA LYS A 189 -11.98 12.98 11.26
C LYS A 189 -10.66 12.99 12.02
N ILE A 190 -9.80 13.95 11.69
CA ILE A 190 -8.58 14.24 12.45
C ILE A 190 -8.62 15.72 12.85
N ALA A 191 -8.37 16.01 14.13
CA ALA A 191 -8.37 17.38 14.63
C ALA A 191 -7.32 18.25 13.89
N GLY A 192 -7.78 19.42 13.46
CA GLY A 192 -6.98 20.39 12.70
C GLY A 192 -6.86 20.11 11.21
N LEU A 193 -7.59 19.11 10.67
CA LEU A 193 -7.75 18.91 9.23
C LEU A 193 -9.15 19.34 8.80
N ASP A 194 -9.23 20.43 8.03
CA ASP A 194 -10.50 20.99 7.54
C ASP A 194 -10.68 20.71 6.03
N LEU A 195 -11.66 19.86 5.73
CA LEU A 195 -12.16 19.61 4.38
C LEU A 195 -13.63 20.05 4.32
N ARG A 196 -13.83 21.34 4.06
CA ARG A 196 -15.17 21.96 4.00
C ARG A 196 -16.19 21.22 3.12
N PRO A 197 -15.85 20.68 1.92
CA PRO A 197 -16.83 19.98 1.09
C PRO A 197 -17.45 18.73 1.72
N THR A 198 -16.77 18.12 2.71
CA THR A 198 -17.21 16.90 3.41
C THR A 198 -17.33 17.10 4.91
N CYS A 199 -17.61 18.32 5.37
CA CYS A 199 -17.80 18.62 6.79
C CYS A 199 -16.63 18.15 7.68
N GLY A 200 -15.40 18.15 7.14
CA GLY A 200 -14.19 17.69 7.82
C GLY A 200 -14.00 16.18 7.89
N TYR A 201 -14.81 15.38 7.17
CA TYR A 201 -14.58 13.93 7.05
C TYR A 201 -13.49 13.60 6.03
N LEU A 202 -12.74 12.56 6.36
CA LEU A 202 -11.59 12.02 5.68
C LEU A 202 -11.86 10.59 5.22
N ASN A 203 -11.21 10.15 4.14
CA ASN A 203 -11.31 8.79 3.65
C ASN A 203 -10.50 7.88 4.58
N ALA A 204 -11.18 6.97 5.26
CA ALA A 204 -10.56 6.02 6.16
C ALA A 204 -9.84 4.87 5.43
N ARG A 205 -10.16 4.63 4.15
CA ARG A 205 -9.64 3.50 3.37
C ARG A 205 -8.12 3.32 3.42
N PRO A 206 -7.30 4.36 3.23
CA PRO A 206 -5.84 4.21 3.27
C PRO A 206 -5.29 3.81 4.64
N TYR A 207 -6.06 4.02 5.70
CA TYR A 207 -5.68 3.66 7.07
C TYR A 207 -6.28 2.32 7.51
N LEU A 208 -7.40 1.89 6.90
CA LEU A 208 -7.97 0.54 7.01
C LEU A 208 -7.16 -0.49 6.22
N GLU A 209 -6.63 -0.06 5.07
CA GLU A 209 -5.82 -0.83 4.14
C GLU A 209 -4.48 -0.12 3.94
N PRO A 210 -3.65 0.04 4.98
CA PRO A 210 -2.34 0.64 4.79
C PRO A 210 -1.58 -0.23 3.79
N VAL A 211 -1.05 0.38 2.73
CA VAL A 211 -0.19 -0.33 1.76
C VAL A 211 0.98 -0.90 2.54
N ARG A 212 0.95 -2.21 2.74
CA ARG A 212 1.80 -2.89 3.72
C ARG A 212 3.27 -2.84 3.33
N GLY A 213 3.57 -2.70 2.03
CA GLY A 213 4.92 -2.68 1.46
C GLY A 213 5.08 -1.66 0.34
N SER A 214 4.84 -0.37 0.62
CA SER A 214 5.24 0.70 -0.29
C SER A 214 6.76 0.93 -0.25
N PRO A 215 7.40 1.28 -1.37
CA PRO A 215 8.81 1.67 -1.34
C PRO A 215 9.00 2.97 -0.55
N ARG A 216 10.05 3.06 0.28
CA ARG A 216 10.36 4.30 1.02
C ARG A 216 10.83 5.42 0.10
N GLU A 217 11.62 5.06 -0.90
CA GLU A 217 12.18 5.97 -1.88
C GLU A 217 12.01 5.39 -3.30
N PRO A 218 11.94 6.24 -4.34
CA PRO A 218 11.91 5.76 -5.71
C PRO A 218 13.23 5.05 -6.04
N TYR A 219 13.17 3.79 -6.44
CA TYR A 219 14.31 3.04 -6.97
C TYR A 219 13.89 2.14 -8.13
N GLU A 220 14.88 1.65 -8.86
CA GLU A 220 14.67 0.67 -9.94
C GLU A 220 14.87 -0.74 -9.41
N ARG A 221 13.89 -1.61 -9.63
CA ARG A 221 14.05 -3.04 -9.38
C ARG A 221 14.27 -3.78 -10.69
N THR A 222 15.34 -4.57 -10.75
CA THR A 222 15.53 -5.57 -11.80
C THR A 222 15.38 -6.96 -11.19
N TYR A 223 14.37 -7.69 -11.65
CA TYR A 223 14.06 -9.06 -11.24
C TYR A 223 14.40 -10.02 -12.38
N VAL A 224 15.24 -11.02 -12.11
CA VAL A 224 15.49 -12.12 -13.05
C VAL A 224 14.49 -13.23 -12.76
N LEU A 225 13.54 -13.40 -13.69
CA LEU A 225 12.47 -14.38 -13.61
C LEU A 225 12.89 -15.66 -14.33
N LEU A 226 13.11 -16.72 -13.55
CA LEU A 226 13.46 -18.04 -14.06
C LEU A 226 12.20 -18.90 -14.31
N PRO A 227 12.17 -19.70 -15.40
CA PRO A 227 10.99 -20.47 -15.78
C PRO A 227 10.70 -21.63 -14.82
N PRO A 228 9.48 -22.20 -14.84
CA PRO A 228 9.11 -23.33 -13.99
C PRO A 228 10.04 -24.55 -14.07
N GLN A 229 10.72 -24.76 -15.20
CA GLN A 229 11.60 -25.91 -15.42
C GLN A 229 13.06 -25.64 -15.01
N ALA A 230 13.41 -24.41 -14.63
CA ALA A 230 14.76 -24.05 -14.23
C ALA A 230 15.12 -24.67 -12.88
N ASP A 231 16.11 -25.55 -12.88
CA ASP A 231 16.74 -26.11 -11.68
C ASP A 231 17.74 -25.14 -11.03
N ARG A 232 18.37 -25.61 -9.95
CA ARG A 232 19.42 -24.87 -9.23
C ARG A 232 20.52 -24.30 -10.13
N ALA A 233 20.96 -25.01 -11.17
CA ALA A 233 22.11 -24.59 -11.98
C ALA A 233 21.81 -23.27 -12.71
N TRP A 234 20.57 -23.06 -13.14
CA TRP A 234 20.12 -21.80 -13.73
C TRP A 234 20.18 -20.65 -12.74
N ALA A 235 19.69 -20.84 -11.51
CA ALA A 235 19.75 -19.82 -10.48
C ALA A 235 21.19 -19.50 -10.08
N GLU A 236 22.06 -20.51 -9.94
CA GLU A 236 23.49 -20.32 -9.67
C GLU A 236 24.19 -19.53 -10.77
N ALA A 237 23.84 -19.75 -12.04
CA ALA A 237 24.36 -18.98 -13.15
C ALA A 237 23.95 -17.50 -13.09
N VAL A 238 22.70 -17.22 -12.70
CA VAL A 238 22.21 -15.84 -12.52
C VAL A 238 23.00 -15.13 -11.41
N VAL A 239 23.13 -15.72 -10.22
CA VAL A 239 23.91 -15.10 -9.14
C VAL A 239 25.38 -14.98 -9.50
N ALA A 240 25.97 -15.99 -10.15
CA ALA A 240 27.35 -15.93 -10.62
C ALA A 240 27.62 -14.78 -11.60
N ALA A 241 26.64 -14.44 -12.45
CA ALA A 241 26.77 -13.39 -13.44
C ALA A 241 26.51 -11.99 -12.87
N THR A 242 25.65 -11.86 -11.86
CA THR A 242 25.04 -10.57 -11.49
C THR A 242 25.30 -10.14 -10.05
N TRP A 243 25.69 -11.04 -9.14
CA TRP A 243 25.72 -10.72 -7.70
C TRP A 243 26.72 -9.62 -7.34
N GLU A 244 27.95 -9.68 -7.88
CA GLU A 244 29.01 -8.72 -7.56
C GLU A 244 28.84 -7.37 -8.24
N THR A 245 28.18 -7.35 -9.40
CA THR A 245 28.13 -6.17 -10.28
C THR A 245 26.80 -5.44 -10.24
N ARG A 246 25.70 -6.18 -10.13
CA ARG A 246 24.34 -5.65 -10.31
C ARG A 246 23.41 -5.95 -9.13
N ARG A 247 23.70 -6.97 -8.30
CA ARG A 247 22.88 -7.40 -7.15
C ARG A 247 21.39 -7.60 -7.51
N PHE A 248 21.11 -8.17 -8.69
CA PHE A 248 19.72 -8.37 -9.13
C PHE A 248 18.94 -9.27 -8.19
N THR A 249 17.64 -9.01 -8.09
CA THR A 249 16.72 -9.90 -7.38
C THR A 249 16.42 -11.10 -8.28
N VAL A 250 16.46 -12.31 -7.71
CA VAL A 250 16.24 -13.55 -8.46
C VAL A 250 15.08 -14.32 -7.85
N GLY A 251 14.20 -14.86 -8.69
CA GLY A 251 13.17 -15.79 -8.24
C GLY A 251 12.31 -16.35 -9.37
N GLY A 252 11.30 -17.14 -8.99
CA GLY A 252 10.50 -17.94 -9.91
C GLY A 252 9.01 -17.64 -9.90
N SER A 253 8.60 -16.46 -9.43
CA SER A 253 7.19 -16.04 -9.39
C SER A 253 6.98 -14.79 -10.26
N ALA A 254 6.17 -14.94 -11.31
CA ALA A 254 5.82 -13.81 -12.18
C ALA A 254 5.01 -12.74 -11.43
N ASP A 255 4.19 -13.17 -10.46
CA ASP A 255 3.47 -12.25 -9.57
C ASP A 255 4.45 -11.45 -8.69
N ASP A 256 5.49 -12.07 -8.10
CA ASP A 256 6.53 -11.34 -7.35
C ASP A 256 7.33 -10.40 -8.26
N ALA A 257 7.63 -10.81 -9.48
CA ALA A 257 8.35 -9.97 -10.43
C ALA A 257 7.62 -8.65 -10.76
N GLY A 258 6.27 -8.68 -10.76
CA GLY A 258 5.41 -7.54 -11.12
C GLY A 258 5.00 -6.61 -9.97
N ILE A 259 5.06 -7.06 -8.71
CA ILE A 259 4.64 -6.27 -7.55
C ILE A 259 5.60 -5.12 -7.21
N GLY A 260 5.09 -4.14 -6.48
CA GLY A 260 5.81 -2.96 -5.99
C GLY A 260 5.36 -1.67 -6.66
N ASP A 261 5.04 -0.65 -5.88
CA ASP A 261 4.72 0.69 -6.41
C ASP A 261 6.00 1.47 -6.75
N LEU A 262 6.81 0.89 -7.63
CA LEU A 262 8.12 1.38 -8.01
C LEU A 262 8.06 2.18 -9.31
N PRO A 263 8.90 3.21 -9.46
CA PRO A 263 8.96 3.96 -10.71
C PRO A 263 9.36 3.06 -11.89
N VAL A 264 10.26 2.10 -11.67
CA VAL A 264 10.68 1.16 -12.72
C VAL A 264 10.76 -0.25 -12.16
N ARG A 265 9.94 -1.12 -12.76
CA ARG A 265 9.94 -2.57 -12.55
C ARG A 265 10.44 -3.23 -13.83
N ARG A 266 11.66 -3.75 -13.80
CA ARG A 266 12.27 -4.45 -14.92
C ARG A 266 12.25 -5.94 -14.63
N VAL A 267 11.74 -6.73 -15.57
CA VAL A 267 11.71 -8.19 -15.47
C VAL A 267 12.51 -8.77 -16.62
N ILE A 268 13.64 -9.40 -16.30
CA ILE A 268 14.39 -10.21 -17.27
C ILE A 268 13.76 -11.60 -17.25
N ALA A 269 12.94 -11.93 -18.25
CA ALA A 269 12.27 -13.22 -18.36
C ALA A 269 13.17 -14.19 -19.13
N VAL A 270 13.72 -15.17 -18.42
CA VAL A 270 14.56 -16.21 -19.03
C VAL A 270 13.68 -17.28 -19.65
N ASN A 271 13.95 -17.62 -20.90
CA ASN A 271 13.23 -18.62 -21.70
C ASN A 271 11.71 -18.49 -21.51
N PRO A 272 11.11 -17.35 -21.87
CA PRO A 272 9.70 -17.06 -21.62
C PRO A 272 8.75 -18.15 -22.17
N GLY A 273 9.13 -18.85 -23.25
CA GLY A 273 8.39 -20.00 -23.78
C GLY A 273 8.24 -21.19 -22.82
N GLY A 274 9.00 -21.24 -21.72
CA GLY A 274 8.85 -22.24 -20.65
C GLY A 274 7.66 -21.98 -19.71
N TRP A 275 7.04 -20.81 -19.78
CA TRP A 275 5.87 -20.47 -18.96
C TRP A 275 4.56 -20.95 -19.58
N LEU A 276 3.58 -21.27 -18.74
CA LEU A 276 2.22 -21.52 -19.18
C LEU A 276 1.56 -20.18 -19.53
N GLY A 277 1.54 -19.84 -20.81
CA GLY A 277 0.95 -18.61 -21.34
C GLY A 277 1.99 -17.55 -21.72
N ASP A 278 1.52 -16.47 -22.33
CA ASP A 278 2.39 -15.37 -22.78
C ASP A 278 2.67 -14.40 -21.62
N LEU A 279 3.93 -14.30 -21.22
CA LEU A 279 4.36 -13.38 -20.17
C LEU A 279 4.17 -11.91 -20.55
N THR A 280 4.28 -11.57 -21.84
CA THR A 280 4.03 -10.22 -22.34
C THR A 280 2.59 -9.81 -22.07
N ASP A 281 1.64 -10.67 -22.46
CA ASP A 281 0.21 -10.45 -22.20
C ASP A 281 -0.09 -10.46 -20.70
N PHE A 282 0.55 -11.35 -19.94
CA PHE A 282 0.41 -11.43 -18.49
C PHE A 282 0.80 -10.11 -17.81
N PHE A 283 2.01 -9.61 -18.07
CA PHE A 283 2.48 -8.37 -17.46
C PHE A 283 1.71 -7.16 -17.98
N ALA A 284 1.37 -7.10 -19.27
CA ALA A 284 0.55 -6.03 -19.82
C ALA A 284 -0.84 -5.97 -19.17
N ARG A 285 -1.47 -7.12 -18.95
CA ARG A 285 -2.82 -7.22 -18.35
C ARG A 285 -2.83 -6.92 -16.86
N TYR A 286 -1.89 -7.48 -16.11
CA TYR A 286 -1.97 -7.51 -14.65
C TYR A 286 -0.98 -6.58 -13.94
N TYR A 287 0.11 -6.22 -14.60
CA TYR A 287 1.19 -5.42 -14.04
C TYR A 287 1.67 -4.36 -15.05
N PRO A 288 0.76 -3.47 -15.50
CA PRO A 288 1.10 -2.48 -16.51
C PRO A 288 2.30 -1.63 -16.06
N GLY A 289 3.18 -1.32 -17.00
CA GLY A 289 4.41 -0.59 -16.77
C GLY A 289 5.62 -1.44 -16.38
N VAL A 290 5.49 -2.77 -16.29
CA VAL A 290 6.65 -3.66 -16.21
C VAL A 290 7.42 -3.63 -17.54
N ALA A 291 8.71 -3.30 -17.46
CA ALA A 291 9.65 -3.41 -18.58
C ALA A 291 10.12 -4.87 -18.69
N LEU A 292 9.40 -5.67 -19.46
CA LEU A 292 9.74 -7.06 -19.75
C LEU A 292 10.89 -7.14 -20.77
N ILE A 293 11.94 -7.88 -20.43
CA ILE A 293 13.11 -8.14 -21.28
C ILE A 293 13.22 -9.65 -21.45
N PRO A 294 12.75 -10.23 -22.57
CA PRO A 294 12.90 -11.65 -22.83
C PRO A 294 14.37 -11.98 -23.15
N VAL A 295 14.86 -13.07 -22.57
CA VAL A 295 16.19 -13.62 -22.83
C VAL A 295 16.05 -15.10 -23.15
N GLU A 296 16.50 -15.51 -24.34
CA GLU A 296 16.61 -16.91 -24.71
C GLU A 296 18.04 -17.40 -24.45
N ALA A 297 18.17 -18.50 -23.72
CA ALA A 297 19.42 -19.16 -23.40
C ALA A 297 19.22 -20.68 -23.42
N PRO A 298 20.04 -21.45 -24.18
CA PRO A 298 19.92 -22.91 -24.23
C PRO A 298 20.46 -23.60 -22.98
N ASP A 299 21.35 -22.95 -22.23
CA ASP A 299 22.01 -23.49 -21.04
C ASP A 299 22.38 -22.36 -20.03
N PRO A 300 22.69 -22.72 -18.77
CA PRO A 300 23.05 -21.74 -17.74
C PRO A 300 24.30 -20.90 -18.04
N GLU A 301 25.30 -21.44 -18.75
CA GLU A 301 26.53 -20.72 -19.06
C GLU A 301 26.29 -19.61 -20.08
N THR A 302 25.47 -19.91 -21.10
CA THR A 302 25.00 -18.95 -22.08
C THR A 302 24.18 -17.85 -21.41
N LEU A 303 23.26 -18.22 -20.49
CA LEU A 303 22.51 -17.22 -19.70
C LEU A 303 23.44 -16.30 -18.92
N ALA A 304 24.43 -16.85 -18.21
CA ALA A 304 25.39 -16.06 -17.44
C ALA A 304 26.15 -15.06 -18.32
N SER A 305 26.54 -15.48 -19.53
CA SER A 305 27.23 -14.63 -20.49
C SER A 305 26.34 -13.49 -21.01
N ILE A 306 25.07 -13.78 -21.31
CA ILE A 306 24.07 -12.77 -21.70
C ILE A 306 23.89 -11.76 -20.56
N LEU A 307 23.67 -12.22 -19.33
CA LEU A 307 23.38 -11.32 -18.20
C LEU A 307 24.52 -10.36 -17.88
N ARG A 308 25.78 -10.77 -18.07
CA ARG A 308 26.96 -9.90 -17.88
C ARG A 308 26.96 -8.72 -18.87
N THR A 309 26.58 -8.98 -20.11
CA THR A 309 26.66 -8.00 -21.21
C THR A 309 25.33 -7.32 -21.52
N LEU A 310 24.22 -7.81 -20.96
CA LEU A 310 22.87 -7.34 -21.27
C LEU A 310 22.80 -5.82 -21.04
N PRO A 311 22.57 -5.02 -22.11
CA PRO A 311 22.43 -3.59 -21.98
C PRO A 311 21.16 -3.31 -21.18
N LEU A 312 21.30 -2.53 -20.10
CA LEU A 312 20.14 -2.12 -19.32
C LEU A 312 19.58 -0.85 -19.97
N PRO A 313 18.33 -0.86 -20.45
CA PRO A 313 17.76 0.27 -21.17
C PRO A 313 17.70 1.51 -20.26
N VAL A 314 17.93 2.68 -20.88
CA VAL A 314 17.79 4.00 -20.24
C VAL A 314 16.30 4.26 -19.99
N LEU A 315 16.00 4.79 -18.80
CA LEU A 315 14.64 4.96 -18.29
C LEU A 315 13.72 5.76 -19.23
N PRO A 316 12.44 5.39 -19.36
CA PRO A 316 11.46 6.29 -19.95
C PRO A 316 11.26 7.52 -19.03
N PRO A 317 11.02 8.72 -19.60
CA PRO A 317 10.69 9.90 -18.81
C PRO A 317 9.31 9.73 -18.16
N SER A 318 9.32 9.50 -16.85
CA SER A 318 8.18 9.35 -15.93
C SER A 318 7.24 8.15 -16.19
N PRO A 319 7.08 7.23 -15.21
CA PRO A 319 6.19 6.09 -15.33
C PRO A 319 4.72 6.47 -15.02
N PRO A 320 3.73 5.78 -15.62
CA PRO A 320 2.34 5.91 -15.22
C PRO A 320 2.13 5.36 -13.79
N PRO A 321 1.19 5.95 -13.02
CA PRO A 321 0.93 5.51 -11.66
C PRO A 321 0.14 4.20 -11.68
N THR A 322 0.63 3.19 -10.97
CA THR A 322 -0.11 2.00 -10.48
C THR A 322 -0.53 0.97 -11.54
N GLN A 323 -0.44 -0.35 -11.32
CA GLN A 323 -0.71 -1.11 -10.10
C GLN A 323 0.33 -2.22 -9.92
N GLY A 324 1.30 -2.02 -9.02
CA GLY A 324 2.18 -3.11 -8.53
C GLY A 324 1.54 -3.91 -7.40
N LEU A 325 0.21 -4.03 -7.40
CA LEU A 325 -0.53 -4.78 -6.40
C LEU A 325 -0.57 -6.26 -6.79
N PRO A 326 -0.50 -7.19 -5.82
CA PRO A 326 -0.58 -8.60 -6.13
C PRO A 326 -1.96 -8.97 -6.70
N ARG A 327 -1.99 -9.78 -7.78
CA ARG A 327 -3.26 -10.30 -8.33
C ARG A 327 -4.03 -11.16 -7.34
N ILE A 328 -3.30 -11.97 -6.58
CA ILE A 328 -3.79 -12.85 -5.51
C ILE A 328 -2.84 -12.76 -4.34
N GLN A 329 -3.35 -12.95 -3.12
CA GLN A 329 -2.48 -13.00 -1.94
C GLN A 329 -1.66 -14.29 -1.92
N TYR A 330 -0.37 -14.16 -1.61
CA TYR A 330 0.57 -15.27 -1.44
C TYR A 330 1.61 -14.91 -0.38
N GLY A 331 2.29 -15.93 0.15
CA GLY A 331 3.40 -15.74 1.07
C GLY A 331 4.71 -15.54 0.33
N ARG A 332 5.40 -14.42 0.57
CA ARG A 332 6.76 -14.17 0.05
C ARG A 332 7.79 -14.40 1.15
N THR A 333 8.78 -15.24 0.87
CA THR A 333 10.00 -15.34 1.69
C THR A 333 11.15 -14.75 0.89
N TYR A 334 11.71 -13.66 1.40
CA TYR A 334 12.87 -12.97 0.82
C TYR A 334 14.10 -13.25 1.67
N VAL A 335 15.16 -13.78 1.05
CA VAL A 335 16.48 -13.94 1.68
C VAL A 335 17.30 -12.70 1.39
N LEU A 336 17.53 -11.90 2.43
CA LEU A 336 18.19 -10.61 2.38
C LEU A 336 19.66 -10.76 2.76
N LEU A 337 20.55 -10.61 1.78
CA LEU A 337 21.99 -10.75 1.96
C LEU A 337 22.68 -9.37 2.13
N PRO A 338 23.66 -9.24 3.05
CA PRO A 338 24.35 -7.97 3.30
C PRO A 338 25.04 -7.36 2.08
N PRO A 339 25.18 -6.03 2.00
CA PRO A 339 25.74 -5.35 0.84
C PRO A 339 27.18 -5.75 0.49
N ARG A 340 27.94 -6.29 1.44
CA ARG A 340 29.35 -6.71 1.26
C ARG A 340 29.53 -8.21 1.06
N THR A 341 28.44 -8.98 1.05
CA THR A 341 28.56 -10.43 0.83
C THR A 341 28.96 -10.73 -0.61
N GLY A 342 29.94 -11.61 -0.75
CA GLY A 342 30.37 -12.15 -2.04
C GLY A 342 29.41 -13.19 -2.58
N VAL A 343 29.60 -13.56 -3.85
CA VAL A 343 28.77 -14.49 -4.62
C VAL A 343 28.61 -15.87 -3.98
N ALA A 344 29.60 -16.32 -3.20
CA ALA A 344 29.54 -17.61 -2.50
C ALA A 344 28.32 -17.70 -1.55
N TRP A 345 27.98 -16.61 -0.88
CA TRP A 345 26.82 -16.54 0.01
C TRP A 345 25.49 -16.64 -0.75
N ALA A 346 25.39 -15.95 -1.90
CA ALA A 346 24.21 -16.05 -2.76
C ALA A 346 24.04 -17.46 -3.34
N ARG A 347 25.14 -18.12 -3.69
CA ARG A 347 25.14 -19.52 -4.12
C ARG A 347 24.66 -20.46 -3.01
N ALA A 348 25.11 -20.27 -1.77
CA ALA A 348 24.64 -21.06 -0.63
C ALA A 348 23.11 -20.95 -0.43
N VAL A 349 22.55 -19.74 -0.57
CA VAL A 349 21.09 -19.54 -0.54
C VAL A 349 20.41 -20.33 -1.66
N VAL A 350 20.88 -20.18 -2.90
CA VAL A 350 20.34 -20.89 -4.06
C VAL A 350 20.42 -22.41 -3.85
N ALA A 351 21.56 -22.91 -3.37
CA ALA A 351 21.79 -24.32 -3.14
C ALA A 351 20.89 -24.93 -2.06
N ALA A 352 20.59 -24.17 -1.02
CA ALA A 352 19.67 -24.60 0.04
C ALA A 352 18.22 -24.57 -0.40
N THR A 353 17.82 -23.58 -1.20
CA THR A 353 16.39 -23.28 -1.37
C THR A 353 15.84 -23.69 -2.73
N TRP A 354 16.55 -23.48 -3.84
CA TRP A 354 15.92 -23.38 -5.16
C TRP A 354 15.05 -24.58 -5.58
N ASP A 355 15.56 -25.80 -5.41
CA ASP A 355 14.86 -27.02 -5.83
C ASP A 355 13.78 -27.47 -4.83
N ALA A 356 13.83 -26.98 -3.59
CA ALA A 356 12.94 -27.43 -2.52
C ALA A 356 11.87 -26.37 -2.15
N ARG A 357 12.24 -25.09 -2.13
CA ARG A 357 11.36 -23.93 -1.98
C ARG A 357 11.88 -22.75 -2.79
N ARG A 358 11.06 -22.22 -3.70
CA ARG A 358 11.40 -21.03 -4.50
C ARG A 358 11.34 -19.75 -3.68
N PHE A 359 12.38 -19.51 -2.88
CA PHE A 359 12.57 -18.23 -2.20
C PHE A 359 13.05 -17.17 -3.18
N THR A 360 12.72 -15.93 -2.89
CA THR A 360 13.27 -14.77 -3.58
C THR A 360 14.55 -14.35 -2.86
N LEU A 361 15.62 -14.07 -3.59
CA LEU A 361 16.89 -13.63 -2.99
C LEU A 361 17.33 -12.29 -3.57
N GLY A 362 17.98 -11.46 -2.75
CA GLY A 362 18.54 -10.20 -3.20
C GLY A 362 19.19 -9.39 -2.07
N GLY A 363 19.69 -8.20 -2.45
CA GLY A 363 20.52 -7.35 -1.58
C GLY A 363 19.88 -6.01 -1.21
N SER A 364 18.57 -5.83 -1.40
CA SER A 364 17.88 -4.57 -1.07
C SER A 364 16.86 -4.79 0.05
N ALA A 365 17.06 -4.09 1.18
CA ALA A 365 16.14 -4.13 2.31
C ALA A 365 14.78 -3.53 1.95
N ASP A 366 14.76 -2.48 1.11
CA ASP A 366 13.52 -1.91 0.60
C ASP A 366 12.76 -2.94 -0.26
N ASP A 367 13.43 -3.64 -1.20
CA ASP A 367 12.79 -4.71 -2.01
C ASP A 367 12.32 -5.89 -1.16
N ALA A 368 13.04 -6.25 -0.11
CA ALA A 368 12.61 -7.30 0.81
C ALA A 368 11.27 -6.96 1.50
N GLY A 369 11.02 -5.67 1.74
CA GLY A 369 9.82 -5.18 2.41
C GLY A 369 8.64 -4.86 1.47
N ILE A 370 8.86 -4.63 0.16
CA ILE A 370 7.77 -4.20 -0.72
C ILE A 370 6.72 -5.29 -1.01
N GLY A 371 5.57 -4.82 -1.50
CA GLY A 371 4.41 -5.63 -1.87
C GLY A 371 3.29 -5.51 -0.85
N ASP A 372 2.06 -5.30 -1.31
CA ASP A 372 0.88 -5.40 -0.44
C ASP A 372 0.47 -6.86 -0.24
N LEU A 373 1.39 -7.64 0.32
CA LEU A 373 1.20 -9.04 0.64
C LEU A 373 0.86 -9.20 2.12
N GLU A 374 -0.14 -10.04 2.41
CA GLU A 374 -0.56 -10.39 3.76
C GLU A 374 0.57 -11.06 4.54
N PHE A 375 1.38 -11.87 3.86
CA PHE A 375 2.50 -12.56 4.46
C PHE A 375 3.80 -12.23 3.73
N ARG A 376 4.66 -11.45 4.39
CA ARG A 376 6.02 -11.13 3.95
C ARG A 376 6.98 -11.57 5.03
N ARG A 377 7.91 -12.45 4.69
CA ARG A 377 8.97 -12.93 5.57
C ARG A 377 10.30 -12.49 5.01
N VAL A 378 11.14 -11.89 5.84
CA VAL A 378 12.50 -11.52 5.49
C VAL A 378 13.46 -12.32 6.37
N LEU A 379 14.24 -13.20 5.74
CA LEU A 379 15.38 -13.86 6.35
C LEU A 379 16.59 -12.95 6.18
N ALA A 380 16.92 -12.18 7.21
CA ALA A 380 18.04 -11.24 7.17
C ALA A 380 19.32 -11.96 7.59
N ILE A 381 20.21 -12.20 6.62
CA ILE A 381 21.48 -12.88 6.87
C ILE A 381 22.46 -11.88 7.48
N ASN A 382 23.15 -12.29 8.55
CA ASN A 382 24.17 -11.52 9.26
C ASN A 382 23.77 -10.04 9.43
N PRO A 383 22.64 -9.74 10.09
CA PRO A 383 22.06 -8.39 10.15
C PRO A 383 22.99 -7.33 10.72
N ALA A 384 23.98 -7.72 11.54
CA ALA A 384 25.01 -6.81 12.05
C ALA A 384 25.86 -6.18 10.93
N GLU A 385 26.02 -6.84 9.78
CA GLU A 385 26.81 -6.34 8.65
C GLU A 385 26.14 -5.19 7.87
N TRP A 386 24.86 -4.92 8.15
CA TRP A 386 24.11 -3.82 7.50
C TRP A 386 24.38 -2.45 8.11
N GLY A 387 25.12 -2.36 9.21
CA GLY A 387 25.53 -1.09 9.83
C GLY A 387 24.38 -0.34 10.55
N GLY A 388 23.27 -1.02 10.84
CA GLY A 388 22.11 -0.46 11.53
C GLY A 388 21.19 -1.54 12.10
N ASN A 389 20.10 -1.13 12.75
CA ASN A 389 19.12 -2.06 13.29
C ASN A 389 18.07 -2.39 12.22
N LEU A 390 18.28 -3.48 11.48
CA LEU A 390 17.35 -3.94 10.44
C LEU A 390 15.96 -4.28 10.98
N GLN A 391 15.86 -4.82 12.19
CA GLN A 391 14.55 -5.10 12.79
C GLN A 391 13.75 -3.81 12.96
N ALA A 392 14.35 -2.79 13.59
CA ALA A 392 13.72 -1.48 13.75
C ALA A 392 13.42 -0.81 12.40
N PHE A 393 14.25 -1.04 11.38
CA PHE A 393 13.99 -0.58 10.02
C PHE A 393 12.70 -1.19 9.45
N PHE A 394 12.54 -2.52 9.49
CA PHE A 394 11.33 -3.18 8.98
C PHE A 394 10.09 -2.84 9.82
N GLU A 395 10.21 -2.78 11.14
CA GLU A 395 9.12 -2.36 12.03
C GLU A 395 8.61 -0.95 11.71
N ARG A 396 9.55 -0.03 11.41
CA ARG A 396 9.22 1.37 11.11
C ARG A 396 8.66 1.58 9.72
N PHE A 397 9.27 0.98 8.71
CA PHE A 397 9.01 1.32 7.30
C PHE A 397 8.18 0.28 6.57
N TYR A 398 8.16 -0.96 7.05
CA TYR A 398 7.50 -2.10 6.40
C TYR A 398 6.70 -2.92 7.42
N PRO A 399 5.73 -2.29 8.11
CA PRO A 399 5.01 -2.95 9.19
C PRO A 399 4.31 -4.23 8.70
N GLY A 400 4.38 -5.28 9.51
CA GLY A 400 3.85 -6.61 9.19
C GLY A 400 4.79 -7.52 8.42
N VAL A 401 6.03 -7.09 8.13
CA VAL A 401 7.10 -8.02 7.75
C VAL A 401 7.45 -8.91 8.95
N VAL A 402 7.41 -10.23 8.73
CA VAL A 402 7.98 -11.22 9.65
C VAL A 402 9.49 -11.21 9.46
N TYR A 403 10.16 -10.43 10.30
CA TYR A 403 11.62 -10.33 10.30
C TYR A 403 12.24 -11.50 11.08
N ILE A 404 13.22 -12.16 10.47
CA ILE A 404 13.92 -13.29 11.08
C ILE A 404 15.42 -13.12 10.83
N PRO A 405 16.23 -12.82 11.87
CA PRO A 405 17.67 -12.77 11.74
C PRO A 405 18.24 -14.19 11.63
N VAL A 406 19.22 -14.37 10.75
CA VAL A 406 19.96 -15.62 10.57
C VAL A 406 21.44 -15.28 10.62
N GLU A 407 22.14 -15.82 11.62
CA GLU A 407 23.59 -15.71 11.74
C GLU A 407 24.25 -16.94 11.13
N ALA A 408 25.29 -16.73 10.33
CA ALA A 408 26.15 -17.78 9.79
C ALA A 408 27.58 -17.23 9.60
N ALA A 409 28.59 -18.02 9.97
CA ALA A 409 29.99 -17.64 9.83
C ALA A 409 30.55 -17.92 8.42
N THR A 410 29.99 -18.92 7.73
CA THR A 410 30.41 -19.30 6.37
C THR A 410 29.20 -19.55 5.45
N PRO A 411 29.40 -19.51 4.11
CA PRO A 411 28.35 -19.89 3.16
C PRO A 411 27.81 -21.31 3.39
N GLU A 412 28.67 -22.27 3.74
CA GLU A 412 28.27 -23.66 4.00
C GLU A 412 27.36 -23.75 5.22
N GLU A 413 27.70 -23.03 6.31
CA GLU A 413 26.84 -22.95 7.49
C GLU A 413 25.49 -22.30 7.16
N LEU A 414 25.49 -21.25 6.33
CA LEU A 414 24.24 -20.65 5.86
C LEU A 414 23.39 -21.64 5.08
N GLU A 415 24.00 -22.41 4.18
CA GLU A 415 23.32 -23.44 3.40
C GLU A 415 22.62 -24.45 4.32
N ASP A 416 23.35 -25.02 5.28
CA ASP A 416 22.81 -25.99 6.23
C ASP A 416 21.65 -25.44 7.06
N ARG A 417 21.80 -24.19 7.55
CA ARG A 417 20.75 -23.50 8.32
C ARG A 417 19.49 -23.30 7.49
N LEU A 418 19.64 -22.89 6.23
CA LEU A 418 18.51 -22.70 5.32
C LEU A 418 17.87 -24.03 4.90
N ARG A 419 18.66 -25.11 4.72
CA ARG A 419 18.12 -26.45 4.45
C ARG A 419 17.29 -26.98 5.61
N ALA A 420 17.70 -26.75 6.85
CA ALA A 420 16.92 -27.14 8.04
C ALA A 420 15.59 -26.37 8.17
N TRP A 421 15.45 -25.24 7.48
CA TRP A 421 14.23 -24.43 7.44
C TRP A 421 13.25 -24.83 6.34
N VAL A 422 13.76 -25.50 5.31
CA VAL A 422 13.02 -25.95 4.13
C VAL A 422 12.35 -27.29 4.41
#